data_AF-A0A9D7VSN7-F1
#
_entry.id   AF-A0A9D7VSN7-F1
#
_cell.length_a   1.000
_cell.length_b   1.000
_cell.length_c   1.000
_cell.angle_alpha   90.00
_cell.angle_beta   90.00
_cell.angle_gamma   90.00
#
_symmetry.space_group_name_H-M   'P 1'
#
loop_
_entity.id
_entity.type
_entity.pdbx_description
1 polymer ?
#
loop_
_entity_poly.entity_id
_entity_poly.type
_entity_poly.pdbx_seq_one_letter_code
_entity_poly.pdbx_strand_id
1 'polypeptide(L)'
;MIQFRPLFWLTLFALPAFAILLTLGTWQLQRMQWKNDLITAFEARSAATPIGPPAADSLTAESEFIRLALRGTFQHEQETYLTGRTYEGNAGFHVVTPFKLVDGRTILVNRGWVAEAYRDRSTREFSLIDGEVTVDAILRLPGEKGYFVPENDPDNGFWFTLVPSQIIGHVGVPAPAISSYYADSLRTSEVVTLPIGAKTELNLRNAHLSYAMTWYGIALALVGVYTVFHYQAGRLRFGAAPRG
;
A
#
# COMPACT_ATOMS: atom_id res chain seq x y z
N MET A 1 -3.71 -37.78 42.24
CA MET A 1 -3.78 -36.33 42.53
C MET A 1 -2.54 -35.64 41.97
N ILE A 2 -2.70 -34.48 41.33
CA ILE A 2 -1.57 -33.64 40.90
C ILE A 2 -1.11 -32.83 42.10
N GLN A 3 0.17 -32.93 42.48
CA GLN A 3 0.76 -32.10 43.52
C GLN A 3 1.67 -31.06 42.86
N PHE A 4 1.36 -29.76 43.04
CA PHE A 4 2.12 -28.66 42.44
C PHE A 4 2.51 -27.61 43.48
N ARG A 5 3.81 -27.29 43.58
CA ARG A 5 4.41 -26.33 44.54
C ARG A 5 5.34 -25.35 43.79
N PRO A 6 4.77 -24.37 43.06
CA PRO A 6 5.54 -23.47 42.21
C PRO A 6 6.62 -22.68 42.98
N LEU A 7 7.73 -22.39 42.31
CA LEU A 7 8.77 -21.50 42.84
C LEU A 7 8.37 -20.04 42.59
N PHE A 8 8.14 -19.30 43.67
CA PHE A 8 7.61 -17.93 43.64
C PHE A 8 8.32 -17.03 42.61
N TRP A 9 9.66 -16.93 42.68
CA TRP A 9 10.42 -16.06 41.77
C TRP A 9 10.32 -16.51 40.30
N LEU A 10 10.40 -17.81 40.05
CA LEU A 10 10.29 -18.33 38.68
C LEU A 10 8.88 -18.07 38.12
N THR A 11 7.85 -18.27 38.92
CA THR A 11 6.46 -17.94 38.55
C THR A 11 6.26 -16.45 38.34
N LEU A 12 6.86 -15.61 39.19
CA LEU A 12 6.75 -14.15 39.12
C LEU A 12 7.29 -13.58 37.80
N PHE A 13 8.34 -14.18 37.23
CA PHE A 13 8.88 -13.75 35.94
C PHE A 13 8.29 -14.51 34.75
N ALA A 14 8.02 -15.81 34.90
CA ALA A 14 7.48 -16.62 33.81
C ALA A 14 6.05 -16.21 33.43
N LEU A 15 5.19 -15.83 34.38
CA LEU A 15 3.81 -15.44 34.09
C LEU A 15 3.73 -14.14 33.25
N PRO A 16 4.39 -13.02 33.63
CA PRO A 16 4.40 -11.83 32.79
C PRO A 16 5.06 -12.07 31.44
N ALA A 17 6.18 -12.80 31.39
CA ALA A 17 6.85 -13.13 30.14
C ALA A 17 5.90 -13.92 29.21
N PHE A 18 5.22 -14.94 29.74
CA PHE A 18 4.24 -15.71 28.98
C PHE A 18 3.09 -14.84 28.47
N ALA A 19 2.53 -13.98 29.33
CA ALA A 19 1.47 -13.05 28.92
C ALA A 19 1.93 -12.12 27.78
N ILE A 20 3.13 -11.54 27.89
CA ILE A 20 3.71 -10.69 26.84
C ILE A 20 3.88 -11.46 25.53
N LEU A 21 4.41 -12.68 25.57
CA LEU A 21 4.61 -13.50 24.37
C LEU A 21 3.27 -13.82 23.67
N LEU A 22 2.22 -14.14 24.43
CA LEU A 22 0.87 -14.36 23.88
C LEU A 22 0.27 -13.09 23.30
N THR A 23 0.45 -11.95 23.97
CA THR A 23 -0.02 -10.64 23.47
C THR A 23 0.70 -10.28 22.17
N LEU A 24 2.02 -10.46 22.09
CA LEU A 24 2.79 -10.19 20.87
C LEU A 24 2.40 -11.12 19.72
N GLY A 25 2.22 -12.43 19.98
CA GLY A 25 1.73 -13.37 18.98
C GLY A 25 0.35 -12.99 18.44
N THR A 26 -0.58 -12.64 19.34
CA THR A 26 -1.94 -12.22 18.98
C THR A 26 -1.94 -10.91 18.20
N TRP A 27 -1.12 -9.94 18.62
CA TRP A 27 -0.98 -8.66 17.92
C TRP A 27 -0.44 -8.86 16.49
N GLN A 28 0.53 -9.76 16.28
CA GLN A 28 1.03 -10.08 14.93
C GLN A 28 -0.09 -10.64 14.04
N LEU A 29 -0.95 -11.53 14.55
CA LEU A 29 -2.09 -12.04 13.80
C LEU A 29 -3.13 -10.96 13.48
N GLN A 30 -3.46 -10.10 14.43
CA GLN A 30 -4.38 -8.97 14.21
C GLN A 30 -3.81 -8.00 13.17
N ARG A 31 -2.51 -7.71 13.24
CA ARG A 31 -1.84 -6.83 12.28
C ARG A 31 -1.81 -7.44 10.89
N MET A 32 -1.61 -8.75 10.80
CA MET A 32 -1.72 -9.51 9.55
C MET A 32 -3.12 -9.38 8.94
N GLN A 33 -4.16 -9.64 9.74
CA GLN A 33 -5.55 -9.58 9.28
C GLN A 33 -5.91 -8.17 8.79
N TRP A 34 -5.62 -7.15 9.60
CA TRP A 34 -5.83 -5.76 9.21
C TRP A 34 -5.19 -5.41 7.87
N LYS A 35 -3.94 -5.85 7.62
CA LYS A 35 -3.25 -5.61 6.35
C LYS A 35 -3.93 -6.36 5.19
N ASN A 36 -4.36 -7.60 5.42
CA ASN A 36 -5.06 -8.39 4.41
C ASN A 36 -6.43 -7.78 4.07
N ASP A 37 -7.15 -7.24 5.04
CA ASP A 37 -8.43 -6.56 4.82
C ASP A 37 -8.25 -5.32 3.93
N LEU A 38 -7.18 -4.56 4.16
CA LEU A 38 -6.84 -3.41 3.30
C LEU A 38 -6.49 -3.82 1.86
N ILE A 39 -5.69 -4.88 1.69
CA ILE A 39 -5.34 -5.41 0.37
C ILE A 39 -6.61 -5.91 -0.33
N THR A 40 -7.44 -6.68 0.37
CA THR A 40 -8.70 -7.22 -0.18
C THR A 40 -9.64 -6.11 -0.60
N ALA A 41 -9.77 -5.05 0.20
CA ALA A 41 -10.59 -3.89 -0.16
C ALA A 41 -10.04 -3.15 -1.41
N PHE A 42 -8.71 -2.99 -1.49
CA PHE A 42 -8.05 -2.42 -2.67
C PHE A 42 -8.29 -3.26 -3.93
N GLU A 43 -8.05 -4.56 -3.86
CA GLU A 43 -8.21 -5.50 -4.99
C GLU A 43 -9.67 -5.55 -5.44
N ALA A 44 -10.63 -5.60 -4.50
CA ALA A 44 -12.05 -5.58 -4.82
C ALA A 44 -12.49 -4.31 -5.57
N ARG A 45 -12.00 -3.13 -5.15
CA ARG A 45 -12.36 -1.85 -5.80
C ARG A 45 -11.66 -1.64 -7.12
N SER A 46 -10.38 -2.02 -7.21
CA SER A 46 -9.56 -1.86 -8.41
C SER A 46 -9.90 -2.87 -9.51
N ALA A 47 -10.43 -4.04 -9.15
CA ALA A 47 -10.90 -5.05 -10.10
C ALA A 47 -12.39 -4.90 -10.50
N ALA A 48 -13.16 -4.04 -9.81
CA ALA A 48 -14.56 -3.80 -10.12
C ALA A 48 -14.78 -3.24 -11.54
N THR A 49 -16.01 -3.30 -12.04
CA THR A 49 -16.39 -2.69 -13.33
C THR A 49 -16.06 -1.19 -13.31
N PRO A 50 -15.31 -0.68 -14.30
CA PRO A 50 -14.92 0.71 -14.30
C PRO A 50 -16.11 1.65 -14.47
N ILE A 51 -16.06 2.78 -13.77
CA ILE A 51 -17.04 3.86 -13.90
C ILE A 51 -16.42 5.10 -14.56
N GLY A 52 -17.27 6.02 -15.01
CA GLY A 52 -16.81 7.34 -15.45
C GLY A 52 -16.28 8.19 -14.28
N PRO A 53 -15.55 9.28 -14.56
CA PRO A 53 -14.99 10.15 -13.53
C PRO A 53 -16.10 10.83 -12.70
N PRO A 54 -16.19 10.55 -11.38
CA PRO A 54 -17.24 11.07 -10.51
C PRO A 54 -17.15 12.58 -10.30
N ALA A 55 -18.26 13.18 -9.85
CA ALA A 55 -18.29 14.58 -9.44
C ALA A 55 -17.52 14.77 -8.11
N ALA A 56 -16.81 15.89 -7.97
CA ALA A 56 -15.99 16.16 -6.77
C ALA A 56 -16.79 16.06 -5.46
N ASP A 57 -18.02 16.56 -5.45
CA ASP A 57 -18.89 16.60 -4.27
C ASP A 57 -19.41 15.22 -3.83
N SER A 58 -19.21 14.19 -4.67
CA SER A 58 -19.62 12.81 -4.37
C SER A 58 -18.51 11.95 -3.75
N LEU A 59 -17.30 12.51 -3.59
CA LEU A 59 -16.15 11.77 -3.10
C LEU A 59 -16.16 11.60 -1.59
N THR A 60 -15.83 10.39 -1.16
CA THR A 60 -15.56 10.04 0.24
C THR A 60 -14.18 9.38 0.33
N ALA A 61 -13.68 9.13 1.54
CA ALA A 61 -12.46 8.34 1.73
C ALA A 61 -12.56 6.92 1.12
N GLU A 62 -13.78 6.41 0.93
CA GLU A 62 -14.02 5.10 0.30
C GLU A 62 -13.93 5.15 -1.23
N SER A 63 -13.92 6.35 -1.82
CA SER A 63 -13.71 6.53 -3.26
C SER A 63 -12.29 6.20 -3.70
N GLU A 64 -11.33 6.17 -2.77
CA GLU A 64 -9.96 5.72 -3.05
C GLU A 64 -9.98 4.31 -3.65
N PHE A 65 -9.23 4.15 -4.74
CA PHE A 65 -9.04 2.91 -5.48
C PHE A 65 -10.18 2.45 -6.38
N ILE A 66 -11.22 3.27 -6.59
CA ILE A 66 -12.27 2.97 -7.58
C ILE A 66 -11.66 2.90 -8.98
N ARG A 67 -12.02 1.86 -9.74
CA ARG A 67 -11.63 1.74 -11.15
C ARG A 67 -12.39 2.74 -12.03
N LEU A 68 -11.65 3.45 -12.87
CA LEU A 68 -12.15 4.45 -13.80
C LEU A 68 -11.89 4.05 -15.24
N ALA A 69 -12.82 4.38 -16.14
CA ALA A 69 -12.62 4.40 -17.58
C ALA A 69 -12.68 5.86 -18.05
N LEU A 70 -11.52 6.43 -18.38
CA LEU A 70 -11.39 7.82 -18.78
C LEU A 70 -11.30 7.92 -20.29
N ARG A 71 -12.32 8.51 -20.93
CA ARG A 71 -12.35 8.71 -22.38
C ARG A 71 -12.00 10.16 -22.72
N GLY A 72 -11.01 10.37 -23.59
CA GLY A 72 -10.49 11.71 -23.87
C GLY A 72 -9.15 11.72 -24.59
N THR A 73 -8.43 12.83 -24.48
CA THR A 73 -7.15 13.08 -25.17
C THR A 73 -6.08 13.52 -24.18
N PHE A 74 -4.84 13.05 -24.35
CA PHE A 74 -3.71 13.51 -23.54
C PHE A 74 -3.19 14.87 -24.01
N GLN A 75 -2.88 15.76 -23.06
CA GLN A 75 -2.24 17.05 -23.33
C GLN A 75 -0.74 16.93 -23.06
N HIS A 76 -0.03 16.24 -23.94
CA HIS A 76 1.39 15.88 -23.78
C HIS A 76 2.34 17.10 -23.64
N GLU A 77 1.92 18.29 -24.04
CA GLU A 77 2.66 19.55 -23.85
C GLU A 77 2.69 20.04 -22.39
N GLN A 78 1.78 19.53 -21.55
CA GLN A 78 1.63 19.96 -20.15
C GLN A 78 2.05 18.86 -19.16
N GLU A 79 2.91 17.93 -19.61
CA GLU A 79 3.38 16.84 -18.77
C GLU A 79 4.28 17.35 -17.62
N THR A 80 4.06 16.77 -16.44
CA THR A 80 4.80 17.05 -15.22
C THR A 80 5.44 15.77 -14.70
N TYR A 81 6.61 15.88 -14.07
CA TYR A 81 7.38 14.73 -13.60
C TYR A 81 7.45 14.71 -12.08
N LEU A 82 6.91 13.66 -11.45
CA LEU A 82 7.14 13.45 -10.03
C LEU A 82 8.49 12.77 -9.80
N THR A 83 9.30 13.38 -8.95
CA THR A 83 10.61 12.89 -8.54
C THR A 83 10.52 11.91 -7.36
N GLY A 84 11.65 11.29 -7.02
CA GLY A 84 11.76 10.37 -5.89
C GLY A 84 10.97 9.07 -6.07
N ARG A 85 10.77 8.64 -7.32
CA ARG A 85 10.05 7.40 -7.64
C ARG A 85 11.04 6.30 -7.95
N THR A 86 10.73 5.10 -7.47
CA THR A 86 11.56 3.93 -7.71
C THR A 86 10.73 2.79 -8.27
N TYR A 87 11.28 2.09 -9.26
CA TYR A 87 10.71 0.86 -9.77
C TYR A 87 11.80 -0.22 -9.79
N GLU A 88 11.56 -1.33 -9.10
CA GLU A 88 12.50 -2.46 -8.99
C GLU A 88 13.94 -2.03 -8.58
N GLY A 89 14.04 -1.09 -7.65
CA GLY A 89 15.31 -0.57 -7.12
C GLY A 89 15.97 0.53 -7.97
N ASN A 90 15.40 0.86 -9.14
CA ASN A 90 15.92 1.90 -10.01
C ASN A 90 15.20 3.22 -9.76
N ALA A 91 15.96 4.32 -9.64
CA ALA A 91 15.41 5.66 -9.53
C ALA A 91 14.82 6.13 -10.87
N GLY A 92 13.76 6.93 -10.80
CA GLY A 92 13.10 7.50 -11.96
C GLY A 92 11.96 8.43 -11.56
N PHE A 93 11.02 8.60 -12.49
CA PHE A 93 9.96 9.60 -12.39
C PHE A 93 8.62 8.98 -12.66
N HIS A 94 7.56 9.53 -12.07
CA HIS A 94 6.23 9.31 -12.60
C HIS A 94 5.87 10.43 -13.58
N VAL A 95 5.35 10.06 -14.75
CA VAL A 95 4.87 11.02 -15.75
C VAL A 95 3.40 11.30 -15.48
N VAL A 96 3.06 12.55 -15.17
CA VAL A 96 1.69 13.01 -14.98
C VAL A 96 1.29 13.91 -16.13
N THR A 97 0.21 13.55 -16.80
CA THR A 97 -0.27 14.25 -17.99
C THR A 97 -1.70 14.70 -17.77
N PRO A 98 -2.03 15.98 -18.02
CA PRO A 98 -3.41 16.40 -18.09
C PRO A 98 -4.15 15.67 -19.21
N PHE A 99 -5.34 15.18 -18.89
CA PHE A 99 -6.18 14.39 -19.80
C PHE A 99 -7.52 15.08 -19.95
N LYS A 100 -7.78 15.57 -21.17
CA LYS A 100 -9.01 16.27 -21.51
C LYS A 100 -10.09 15.24 -21.86
N LEU A 101 -11.06 15.09 -20.97
CA LEU A 101 -12.20 14.20 -21.12
C LEU A 101 -13.13 14.66 -22.24
N VAL A 102 -13.87 13.72 -22.81
CA VAL A 102 -14.87 13.99 -23.85
C VAL A 102 -16.00 14.93 -23.39
N ASP A 103 -16.24 15.03 -22.09
CA ASP A 103 -17.23 15.95 -21.49
C ASP A 103 -16.68 17.37 -21.26
N GLY A 104 -15.44 17.63 -21.68
CA GLY A 104 -14.77 18.93 -21.59
C GLY A 104 -13.99 19.16 -20.30
N ARG A 105 -14.13 18.29 -19.28
CA ARG A 105 -13.34 18.38 -18.04
C ARG A 105 -11.90 17.91 -18.27
N THR A 106 -10.95 18.44 -17.50
CA THR A 106 -9.57 17.94 -17.49
C THR A 106 -9.24 17.28 -16.16
N ILE A 107 -8.64 16.09 -16.19
CA ILE A 107 -8.15 15.36 -15.01
C ILE A 107 -6.65 15.07 -15.16
N LEU A 108 -5.91 15.06 -14.06
CA LEU A 108 -4.52 14.59 -14.09
C LEU A 108 -4.46 13.06 -14.10
N VAL A 109 -3.74 12.52 -15.06
CA VAL A 109 -3.46 11.08 -15.15
C VAL A 109 -1.97 10.86 -14.88
N ASN A 110 -1.65 10.19 -13.77
CA ASN A 110 -0.35 9.60 -13.56
C ASN A 110 -0.23 8.35 -14.44
N ARG A 111 0.54 8.47 -15.53
CA ARG A 111 0.75 7.42 -16.52
C ARG A 111 1.67 6.32 -16.02
N GLY A 112 2.45 6.59 -14.97
CA GLY A 112 3.33 5.63 -14.36
C GLY A 112 4.81 5.98 -14.47
N TRP A 113 5.66 5.00 -14.17
CA TRP A 113 7.08 5.19 -13.96
C TRP A 113 7.90 5.18 -15.26
N VAL A 114 8.93 6.03 -15.34
CA VAL A 114 9.99 6.02 -16.36
C VAL A 114 11.36 6.20 -15.71
N ALA A 115 12.39 5.61 -16.30
CA ALA A 115 13.78 5.89 -15.93
C ALA A 115 14.18 7.31 -16.37
N GLU A 116 15.26 7.85 -15.80
CA GLU A 116 15.80 9.18 -16.18
C GLU A 116 16.00 9.33 -17.70
N ALA A 117 16.52 8.29 -18.36
CA ALA A 117 16.77 8.29 -19.80
C ALA A 117 15.50 8.48 -20.66
N TYR A 118 14.32 8.22 -20.08
CA TYR A 118 13.00 8.36 -20.71
C TYR A 118 12.16 9.48 -20.07
N ARG A 119 12.77 10.31 -19.21
CA ARG A 119 12.07 11.44 -18.60
C ARG A 119 11.61 12.42 -19.67
N ASP A 120 12.54 12.86 -20.52
CA ASP A 120 12.24 13.79 -21.61
C ASP A 120 11.25 13.17 -22.58
N ARG A 121 10.19 13.91 -22.91
CA ARG A 121 9.14 13.47 -23.83
C ARG A 121 9.69 13.01 -25.19
N SER A 122 10.70 13.70 -25.73
CA SER A 122 11.33 13.40 -27.03
C SER A 122 12.03 12.03 -27.07
N THR A 123 12.46 11.52 -25.91
CA THR A 123 13.09 10.19 -25.81
C THR A 123 12.07 9.05 -25.74
N ARG A 124 10.77 9.38 -25.61
CA ARG A 124 9.66 8.44 -25.46
C ARG A 124 8.46 8.77 -26.35
N GLU A 125 8.72 9.24 -27.57
CA GLU A 125 7.67 9.55 -28.57
C GLU A 125 6.71 8.40 -28.81
N PHE A 126 7.20 7.16 -28.78
CA PHE A 126 6.38 5.93 -28.88
C PHE A 126 5.29 5.82 -27.81
N SER A 127 5.43 6.56 -26.69
CA SER A 127 4.45 6.58 -25.61
C SER A 127 3.42 7.69 -25.77
N LEU A 128 3.59 8.63 -26.70
CA LEU A 128 2.67 9.75 -26.88
C LEU A 128 1.50 9.27 -27.74
N ILE A 129 0.33 9.17 -27.13
CA ILE A 129 -0.84 8.65 -27.82
C ILE A 129 -1.65 9.83 -28.31
N ASP A 130 -1.62 10.03 -29.62
CA ASP A 130 -2.40 11.07 -30.28
C ASP A 130 -3.86 10.65 -30.45
N GLY A 131 -4.76 11.63 -30.35
CA GLY A 131 -6.19 11.43 -30.55
C GLY A 131 -6.93 10.88 -29.32
N GLU A 132 -8.18 10.51 -29.54
CA GLU A 132 -9.09 10.08 -28.47
C GLU A 132 -8.82 8.63 -28.08
N VAL A 133 -8.67 8.39 -26.77
CA VAL A 133 -8.45 7.08 -26.18
C VAL A 133 -9.28 6.87 -24.93
N THR A 134 -9.46 5.60 -24.57
CA THR A 134 -9.99 5.20 -23.27
C THR A 134 -8.84 4.68 -22.41
N VAL A 135 -8.64 5.30 -21.26
CA VAL A 135 -7.61 4.93 -20.28
C VAL A 135 -8.29 4.20 -19.12
N ASP A 136 -7.93 2.94 -18.90
CA ASP A 136 -8.18 2.25 -17.65
C ASP A 136 -7.31 2.87 -16.56
N ALA A 137 -7.93 3.29 -15.45
CA ALA A 137 -7.22 3.94 -14.37
C ALA A 137 -7.83 3.62 -13.00
N ILE A 138 -7.12 4.00 -11.95
CA ILE A 138 -7.58 3.94 -10.56
C ILE A 138 -7.68 5.36 -10.01
N LEU A 139 -8.81 5.69 -9.37
CA LEU A 139 -8.99 6.94 -8.65
C LEU A 139 -8.08 7.01 -7.43
N ARG A 140 -7.33 8.10 -7.33
CA ARG A 140 -6.48 8.43 -6.18
C ARG A 140 -6.84 9.80 -5.62
N LEU A 141 -7.08 9.85 -4.33
CA LEU A 141 -7.21 11.08 -3.57
C LEU A 141 -5.80 11.64 -3.27
N PRO A 142 -5.65 12.97 -3.18
CA PRO A 142 -4.39 13.59 -2.79
C PRO A 142 -4.07 13.17 -1.35
N GLY A 143 -2.98 12.42 -1.18
CA GLY A 143 -2.53 12.00 0.14
C GLY A 143 -1.88 13.15 0.92
N GLU A 144 -1.83 13.00 2.24
CA GLU A 144 -0.99 13.87 3.06
C GLU A 144 0.48 13.57 2.83
N LYS A 145 1.30 14.63 2.69
CA LYS A 145 2.75 14.47 2.56
C LYS A 145 3.33 13.88 3.85
N GLY A 146 4.32 13.00 3.71
CA GLY A 146 5.08 12.51 4.87
C GLY A 146 5.96 13.61 5.46
N TYR A 147 6.32 13.49 6.73
CA TYR A 147 7.14 14.48 7.46
C TYR A 147 8.49 14.79 6.79
N PHE A 148 9.10 13.79 6.14
CA PHE A 148 10.39 13.90 5.46
C PHE A 148 10.27 14.14 3.95
N VAL A 149 9.07 14.38 3.44
CA VAL A 149 8.84 14.70 2.02
C VAL A 149 8.95 16.21 1.86
N PRO A 150 9.85 16.72 1.00
CA PRO A 150 9.96 18.16 0.71
C PRO A 150 8.66 18.73 0.14
N GLU A 151 8.51 20.06 0.23
CA GLU A 151 7.47 20.75 -0.51
C GLU A 151 7.72 20.67 -2.01
N ASN A 152 6.64 20.72 -2.80
CA ASN A 152 6.77 20.90 -4.24
C ASN A 152 7.45 22.24 -4.54
N ASP A 153 8.33 22.24 -5.52
CA ASP A 153 9.02 23.41 -6.06
C ASP A 153 8.78 23.47 -7.57
N PRO A 154 7.61 23.99 -7.99
CA PRO A 154 7.18 23.98 -9.38
C PRO A 154 8.09 24.80 -10.29
N ASP A 155 8.64 25.91 -9.80
CA ASP A 155 9.48 26.83 -10.58
C ASP A 155 10.78 26.16 -11.03
N ASN A 156 11.28 25.19 -10.26
CA ASN A 156 12.43 24.36 -10.61
C ASN A 156 12.03 22.96 -11.15
N GLY A 157 10.74 22.71 -11.36
CA GLY A 157 10.21 21.45 -11.90
C GLY A 157 10.29 20.26 -10.94
N PHE A 158 10.41 20.49 -9.64
CA PHE A 158 10.47 19.44 -8.63
C PHE A 158 9.10 19.18 -8.00
N TRP A 159 8.51 18.04 -8.35
CA TRP A 159 7.23 17.59 -7.79
C TRP A 159 7.44 16.33 -6.94
N PHE A 160 7.31 16.44 -5.63
CA PHE A 160 7.48 15.32 -4.69
C PHE A 160 6.15 14.66 -4.35
N THR A 161 5.06 15.44 -4.31
CA THR A 161 3.71 14.96 -4.01
C THR A 161 2.75 15.39 -5.12
N LEU A 162 1.90 14.45 -5.56
CA LEU A 162 0.89 14.75 -6.58
C LEU A 162 -0.28 15.47 -5.90
N VAL A 163 -0.30 16.79 -6.04
CA VAL A 163 -1.40 17.65 -5.57
C VAL A 163 -2.06 18.26 -6.79
N PRO A 164 -3.26 17.78 -7.20
CA PRO A 164 -3.83 18.17 -8.48
C PRO A 164 -4.07 19.67 -8.63
N SER A 165 -4.55 20.33 -7.58
CA SER A 165 -4.76 21.78 -7.56
C SER A 165 -3.47 22.59 -7.85
N GLN A 166 -2.33 22.16 -7.31
CA GLN A 166 -1.04 22.83 -7.54
C GLN A 166 -0.55 22.61 -8.97
N ILE A 167 -0.58 21.37 -9.46
CA ILE A 167 -0.10 21.04 -10.82
C ILE A 167 -0.97 21.75 -11.85
N ILE A 168 -2.31 21.63 -11.76
CA ILE A 168 -3.27 22.28 -12.66
C ILE A 168 -3.03 23.79 -12.73
N GLY A 169 -2.83 24.43 -11.57
CA GLY A 169 -2.55 25.87 -11.50
C GLY A 169 -1.22 26.26 -12.12
N HIS A 170 -0.17 25.45 -11.93
CA HIS A 170 1.16 25.73 -12.47
C HIS A 170 1.24 25.50 -13.99
N VAL A 171 0.71 24.39 -14.49
CA VAL A 171 0.77 24.07 -15.94
C VAL A 171 -0.26 24.83 -16.78
N GLY A 172 -1.19 25.56 -16.13
CA GLY A 172 -2.18 26.38 -16.82
C GLY A 172 -3.30 25.58 -17.50
N VAL A 173 -3.74 24.48 -16.87
CA VAL A 173 -4.86 23.69 -17.40
C VAL A 173 -6.16 24.51 -17.34
N PRO A 174 -6.88 24.69 -18.47
CA PRO A 174 -8.09 25.49 -18.50
C PRO A 174 -9.25 24.81 -17.77
N ALA A 175 -10.17 25.62 -17.23
CA ALA A 175 -11.40 25.13 -16.63
C ALA A 175 -12.37 24.55 -17.69
N PRO A 176 -13.21 23.55 -17.35
CA PRO A 176 -13.33 22.91 -16.03
C PRO A 176 -12.24 21.86 -15.78
N ALA A 177 -11.61 21.89 -14.60
CA ALA A 177 -10.56 20.95 -14.21
C ALA A 177 -10.89 20.27 -12.88
N ILE A 178 -10.64 18.97 -12.80
CA ILE A 178 -10.82 18.15 -11.61
C ILE A 178 -9.57 18.27 -10.74
N SER A 179 -9.68 18.99 -9.62
CA SER A 179 -8.55 19.27 -8.72
C SER A 179 -8.63 18.54 -7.38
N SER A 180 -9.73 17.82 -7.11
CA SER A 180 -9.96 17.09 -5.86
C SER A 180 -9.38 15.67 -5.85
N TYR A 181 -9.05 15.10 -7.01
CA TYR A 181 -8.46 13.77 -7.17
C TYR A 181 -7.68 13.68 -8.48
N TYR A 182 -6.92 12.59 -8.65
CA TYR A 182 -6.23 12.23 -9.88
C TYR A 182 -6.45 10.75 -10.20
N ALA A 183 -5.93 10.30 -11.33
CA ALA A 183 -6.04 8.91 -11.75
C ALA A 183 -4.67 8.29 -12.01
N ASP A 184 -4.41 7.10 -11.47
CA ASP A 184 -3.26 6.28 -11.84
C ASP A 184 -3.63 5.38 -13.02
N SER A 185 -2.95 5.50 -14.15
CA SER A 185 -3.19 4.63 -15.31
C SER A 185 -2.83 3.19 -14.96
N LEU A 186 -3.71 2.27 -15.34
CA LEU A 186 -3.53 0.84 -15.11
C LEU A 186 -2.72 0.20 -16.23
N ARG A 187 -1.83 -0.71 -15.83
CA ARG A 187 -1.16 -1.61 -16.75
C ARG A 187 -2.11 -2.77 -17.08
N THR A 188 -2.61 -2.81 -18.32
CA THR A 188 -3.57 -3.82 -18.80
C THR A 188 -2.92 -5.02 -19.50
N SER A 189 -1.62 -4.96 -19.78
CA SER A 189 -0.85 -6.03 -20.43
C SER A 189 0.27 -6.56 -19.54
N GLU A 190 0.64 -7.82 -19.74
CA GLU A 190 1.84 -8.40 -19.12
C GLU A 190 3.14 -7.84 -19.71
N VAL A 191 3.10 -7.38 -20.97
CA VAL A 191 4.22 -6.70 -21.59
C VAL A 191 4.39 -5.34 -20.94
N VAL A 192 5.55 -5.14 -20.30
CA VAL A 192 5.90 -3.87 -19.68
C VAL A 192 6.21 -2.85 -20.77
N THR A 193 5.39 -1.79 -20.83
CA THR A 193 5.61 -0.63 -21.67
C THR A 193 5.86 0.61 -20.81
N LEU A 194 6.53 1.61 -21.38
CA LEU A 194 6.74 2.89 -20.72
C LEU A 194 5.63 3.89 -21.10
N PRO A 195 5.17 4.74 -20.16
CA PRO A 195 5.42 4.67 -18.71
C PRO A 195 4.80 3.41 -18.06
N ILE A 196 5.45 2.88 -17.02
CA ILE A 196 4.99 1.69 -16.32
C ILE A 196 3.84 2.06 -15.39
N GLY A 197 2.60 1.79 -15.83
CA GLY A 197 1.38 2.04 -15.07
C GLY A 197 1.24 1.20 -13.79
N ALA A 198 0.25 1.56 -12.98
CA ALA A 198 -0.08 0.86 -11.74
C ALA A 198 -0.65 -0.55 -11.99
N LYS A 199 -0.48 -1.44 -11.02
CA LYS A 199 -1.12 -2.77 -10.99
C LYS A 199 -2.31 -2.76 -10.06
N THR A 200 -3.31 -3.60 -10.36
CA THR A 200 -4.45 -3.88 -9.48
C THR A 200 -4.13 -4.89 -8.38
N GLU A 201 -2.95 -5.52 -8.41
CA GLU A 201 -2.52 -6.52 -7.44
C GLU A 201 -1.39 -6.00 -6.56
N LEU A 202 -1.53 -6.18 -5.25
CA LEU A 202 -0.52 -5.79 -4.27
C LEU A 202 0.18 -7.03 -3.71
N ASN A 203 1.29 -7.43 -4.34
CA ASN A 203 2.14 -8.48 -3.78
C ASN A 203 3.03 -7.91 -2.66
N LEU A 204 2.47 -7.76 -1.46
CA LEU A 204 3.20 -7.33 -0.28
C LEU A 204 3.64 -8.55 0.53
N ARG A 205 4.95 -8.72 0.70
CA ARG A 205 5.51 -9.73 1.61
C ARG A 205 4.86 -9.62 3.00
N ASN A 206 4.34 -10.74 3.48
CA ASN A 206 3.65 -10.83 4.76
C ASN A 206 4.43 -11.72 5.74
N ALA A 207 5.29 -11.10 6.55
CA ALA A 207 6.10 -11.81 7.55
C ALA A 207 5.39 -11.97 8.90
N HIS A 208 4.17 -11.43 9.07
CA HIS A 208 3.49 -11.40 10.37
C HIS A 208 3.19 -12.81 10.90
N LEU A 209 2.87 -13.76 10.01
CA LEU A 209 2.62 -15.14 10.40
C LEU A 209 3.86 -15.83 10.97
N SER A 210 5.04 -15.67 10.34
CA SER A 210 6.28 -16.28 10.84
C SER A 210 6.68 -15.71 12.21
N TYR A 211 6.47 -14.41 12.42
CA TYR A 211 6.66 -13.80 13.74
C TYR A 211 5.63 -14.30 14.77
N ALA A 212 4.35 -14.43 14.41
CA ALA A 212 3.34 -14.99 15.30
C ALA A 212 3.70 -16.41 15.77
N MET A 213 4.13 -17.27 14.83
CA MET A 213 4.62 -18.61 15.14
C MET A 213 5.84 -18.59 16.06
N THR A 214 6.75 -17.63 15.86
CA THR A 214 7.93 -17.46 16.74
C THR A 214 7.49 -17.11 18.17
N TRP A 215 6.59 -16.14 18.35
CA TRP A 215 6.12 -15.74 19.68
C TRP A 215 5.39 -16.86 20.41
N TYR A 216 4.48 -17.56 19.73
CA TYR A 216 3.80 -18.72 20.32
C TYR A 216 4.74 -19.90 20.57
N GLY A 217 5.73 -20.12 19.69
CA GLY A 217 6.76 -21.14 19.88
C GLY A 217 7.61 -20.89 21.13
N ILE A 218 8.04 -19.64 21.35
CA ILE A 218 8.76 -19.25 22.57
C ILE A 218 7.85 -19.37 23.81
N ALA A 219 6.57 -19.00 23.71
CA ALA A 219 5.61 -19.17 24.80
C ALA A 219 5.44 -20.65 25.19
N LEU A 220 5.33 -21.53 24.20
CA LEU A 220 5.24 -22.98 24.42
C LEU A 220 6.53 -23.53 25.03
N ALA A 221 7.70 -23.10 24.54
CA ALA A 221 8.99 -23.48 25.10
C ALA A 221 9.13 -23.04 26.57
N LEU A 222 8.69 -21.82 26.90
CA LEU A 222 8.68 -21.31 28.27
C LEU A 222 7.81 -22.19 29.19
N VAL A 223 6.60 -22.58 28.75
CA VAL A 223 5.74 -23.51 29.50
C VAL A 223 6.40 -24.88 29.65
N GLY A 224 7.03 -25.40 28.60
CA GLY A 224 7.73 -26.68 28.61
C GLY A 224 8.89 -26.68 29.62
N VAL A 225 9.79 -25.71 29.53
CA VAL A 225 10.92 -25.55 30.45
C VAL A 225 10.44 -25.36 31.88
N TYR A 226 9.43 -24.50 32.10
CA TYR A 226 8.85 -24.27 33.41
C TYR A 226 8.27 -25.55 34.01
N THR A 227 7.57 -26.36 33.22
CA THR A 227 6.96 -27.63 33.66
C THR A 227 8.03 -28.68 33.98
N VAL A 228 8.99 -28.90 33.06
CA VAL A 228 10.09 -29.87 33.23
C VAL A 228 10.92 -29.52 34.45
N PHE A 229 11.26 -28.24 34.64
CA PHE A 229 12.02 -27.79 35.80
C PHE A 229 11.29 -28.07 37.11
N HIS A 230 9.99 -27.79 37.20
CA HIS A 230 9.22 -28.10 38.41
C HIS A 230 9.04 -29.60 38.64
N TYR A 231 8.93 -30.41 37.58
CA TYR A 231 8.90 -31.87 37.68
C TYR A 231 10.22 -32.43 38.22
N GLN A 232 11.35 -32.02 37.64
CA GLN A 232 12.69 -32.42 38.08
C GLN A 232 13.01 -31.95 39.50
N ALA A 233 12.55 -30.75 39.90
CA ALA A 233 12.68 -30.25 41.26
C ALA A 233 11.76 -30.95 42.28
N GLY A 234 10.99 -31.97 41.87
CA GLY A 234 10.04 -32.70 42.72
C GLY A 234 8.83 -31.86 43.16
N ARG A 235 8.64 -30.69 42.55
CA ARG A 235 7.60 -29.71 42.85
C ARG A 235 6.34 -29.88 42.00
N LEU A 236 6.39 -30.67 40.95
CA LEU A 236 5.25 -31.14 40.16
C LEU A 236 5.27 -32.66 40.13
N ARG A 237 4.22 -33.31 40.64
CA ARG A 237 4.05 -34.77 40.60
C ARG A 237 2.70 -35.15 40.02
N PHE A 238 2.73 -36.02 39.02
CA PHE A 238 1.55 -36.70 38.51
C PHE A 238 1.40 -38.01 39.30
N GLY A 239 0.33 -38.15 40.09
CA GLY A 239 0.10 -39.39 40.85
C GLY A 239 -0.06 -40.59 39.91
N ALA A 240 0.64 -41.69 40.18
CA ALA A 240 0.42 -42.96 39.48
C ALA A 240 -1.00 -43.48 39.77
N ALA A 241 -1.68 -44.01 38.75
CA ALA A 241 -2.91 -44.77 38.96
C ALA A 241 -2.62 -45.97 39.88
N PRO A 242 -3.52 -46.32 40.81
CA PRO A 242 -3.34 -47.52 41.61
C PRO A 242 -3.25 -48.72 40.67
N ARG A 243 -2.14 -49.46 40.73
CA ARG A 243 -2.03 -50.79 40.10
C ARG A 243 -2.93 -51.71 40.93
N GLY A 244 -4.14 -51.96 40.45
CA GLY A 244 -5.00 -53.04 40.92
C GLY A 244 -4.48 -54.39 40.45
#